data_AF-A0A932G8Q1-F1
#
_entry.id   AF-A0A932G8Q1-F1
#
_cell.length_a   1.000
_cell.length_b   1.000
_cell.length_c   1.000
_cell.angle_alpha   90.00
_cell.angle_beta   90.00
_cell.angle_gamma   90.00
#
_symmetry.space_group_name_H-M   'P 1'
#
loop_
_entity.id
_entity.type
_entity.pdbx_description
1 polymer ?
#
loop_
_entity_poly.entity_id
_entity_poly.type
_entity_poly.pdbx_seq_one_letter_code
_entity_poly.pdbx_strand_id
1 'polypeptide(L)'
;MPATLESLEKQALKLPATSRVRLAERILESVEDYASPDVAAAWDKEIARRVKEIKGGKVEGIPAEEVSDGVRRKLYEARRLGSARQR
;
A
#
# COMPACT_ATOMS: atom_id res chain seq x y z
N MET A 1 13.73 24.00 -17.34
CA MET A 1 12.88 23.01 -18.03
C MET A 1 12.23 22.15 -16.97
N PRO A 2 10.90 22.18 -16.79
CA PRO A 2 10.26 21.26 -15.85
C PRO A 2 10.51 19.83 -16.32
N ALA A 3 10.92 18.96 -15.40
CA ALA A 3 11.10 17.55 -15.73
C ALA A 3 9.73 16.93 -16.09
N THR A 4 9.67 16.18 -17.19
CA THR A 4 8.45 15.43 -17.54
C THR A 4 8.27 14.26 -16.59
N LEU A 5 7.03 13.83 -16.35
CA LEU A 5 6.73 12.66 -15.53
C LEU A 5 7.53 11.44 -15.99
N GLU A 6 7.54 11.18 -17.30
CA GLU A 6 8.30 10.08 -17.90
C GLU A 6 9.81 10.15 -17.60
N SER A 7 10.40 11.35 -17.60
CA SER A 7 11.81 11.54 -17.26
C SER A 7 12.07 11.29 -15.78
N LEU A 8 11.15 11.70 -14.89
CA LEU A 8 11.24 11.47 -13.45
C LEU A 8 11.07 9.98 -13.10
N GLU A 9 10.13 9.29 -13.74
CA GLU A 9 9.93 7.85 -13.59
C GLU A 9 11.19 7.07 -14.00
N LYS A 10 11.74 7.39 -15.18
CA LYS A 10 13.00 6.79 -15.66
C LYS A 10 14.15 7.00 -14.69
N GLN A 11 14.22 8.16 -14.02
CA GLN A 11 15.24 8.45 -13.01
C GLN A 11 14.98 7.70 -11.70
N ALA A 12 13.74 7.70 -11.21
CA ALA A 12 13.34 6.99 -10.00
C ALA A 12 13.60 5.48 -10.11
N LEU A 13 13.29 4.87 -11.26
CA LEU A 13 13.50 3.44 -11.48
C LEU A 13 14.98 3.03 -11.50
N LYS A 14 15.91 3.96 -11.78
CA LYS A 14 17.36 3.72 -11.70
C LYS A 14 17.89 3.69 -10.27
N LEU A 15 17.14 4.19 -9.29
CA LEU A 15 17.57 4.20 -7.89
C LEU A 15 17.58 2.76 -7.30
N PRO A 16 18.43 2.49 -6.30
CA PRO A 16 18.34 1.27 -5.50
C PRO A 16 16.96 1.09 -4.89
N ALA A 17 16.52 -0.15 -4.69
CA ALA A 17 15.17 -0.46 -4.22
C ALA A 17 14.78 0.28 -2.93
N THR A 18 15.69 0.38 -1.97
CA THR A 18 15.48 1.10 -0.70
C THR A 18 15.25 2.60 -0.91
N SER A 19 15.96 3.21 -1.86
CA SER A 19 15.79 4.62 -2.20
C SER A 19 14.48 4.87 -2.94
N ARG A 20 14.02 3.92 -3.76
CA ARG A 20 12.70 3.99 -4.41
C ARG A 20 11.56 3.94 -3.40
N VAL A 21 11.64 3.06 -2.40
CA VAL A 21 10.64 2.99 -1.32
C VAL A 21 10.58 4.34 -0.58
N ARG A 22 11.73 4.88 -0.16
CA ARG A 22 11.77 6.19 0.51
C ARG A 22 11.24 7.33 -0.35
N LEU A 23 11.49 7.30 -1.66
CA LEU A 23 10.95 8.31 -2.57
C LEU A 23 9.43 8.18 -2.70
N ALA A 24 8.92 6.95 -2.83
CA ALA A 24 7.48 6.68 -2.90
C ALA A 24 6.76 7.13 -1.63
N GLU A 25 7.31 6.85 -0.44
CA GLU A 25 6.78 7.32 0.85
C GLU A 25 6.63 8.85 0.87
N ARG A 26 7.69 9.58 0.52
CA ARG A 26 7.66 11.06 0.50
C ARG A 26 6.66 11.63 -0.51
N ILE A 27 6.50 10.98 -1.66
CA ILE A 27 5.51 11.40 -2.66
C ILE A 27 4.10 11.17 -2.13
N LEU A 28 3.84 10.01 -1.50
CA LEU A 28 2.55 9.70 -0.91
C LEU A 28 2.18 10.68 0.20
N GLU A 29 3.11 10.98 1.11
CA GLU A 29 2.94 12.00 2.16
C GLU A 29 2.60 13.37 1.55
N SER A 30 3.24 13.74 0.43
CA SER A 30 3.00 15.05 -0.21
C SER A 30 1.61 15.22 -0.83
N VAL A 31 0.87 14.11 -1.02
CA VAL A 31 -0.47 14.10 -1.61
C VAL A 31 -1.54 13.59 -0.64
N GLU A 32 -1.21 13.46 0.64
CA GLU A 32 -2.16 12.98 1.65
C GLU A 32 -3.39 13.89 1.77
N ASP A 33 -3.20 15.21 1.62
CA ASP A 33 -4.27 16.22 1.58
C ASP A 33 -4.88 16.42 0.18
N TYR A 34 -4.48 15.64 -0.82
CA TYR A 34 -5.00 15.77 -2.19
C TYR A 34 -6.39 15.14 -2.36
N ALA A 35 -6.85 14.34 -1.40
CA ALA A 35 -8.18 13.75 -1.45
C ALA A 35 -9.24 14.87 -1.46
N SER A 36 -10.16 14.82 -2.42
CA SER A 36 -11.27 15.79 -2.43
C SER A 36 -12.11 15.63 -1.16
N PRO A 37 -12.78 16.70 -0.68
CA PRO A 37 -13.66 16.62 0.48
C PRO A 37 -14.72 15.50 0.37
N ASP A 38 -15.21 15.22 -0.84
CA ASP A 38 -16.16 14.15 -1.10
C ASP A 38 -15.56 12.76 -0.88
N VAL A 39 -14.30 12.55 -1.28
CA VAL A 39 -13.58 11.30 -1.03
C VAL A 39 -13.35 11.11 0.46
N ALA A 40 -12.91 12.17 1.17
CA ALA A 40 -12.72 12.11 2.62
C ALA A 40 -14.03 11.76 3.35
N ALA A 41 -15.14 12.42 3.00
CA ALA A 41 -16.45 12.14 3.58
C ALA A 41 -16.95 10.71 3.28
N ALA A 42 -16.69 10.19 2.07
CA ALA A 42 -17.01 8.81 1.72
C ALA A 42 -16.21 7.81 2.54
N TRP A 43 -14.92 8.08 2.79
CA TRP A 43 -14.07 7.28 3.67
C TRP A 43 -14.55 7.28 5.11
N ASP A 44 -14.86 8.44 5.67
CA ASP A 44 -15.39 8.55 7.05
C ASP A 44 -16.66 7.72 7.25
N LYS A 45 -17.58 7.81 6.28
CA LYS A 45 -18.82 7.02 6.29
C LYS A 45 -18.53 5.53 6.27
N GLU A 46 -17.60 5.08 5.43
CA GLU A 46 -17.25 3.67 5.31
C GLU A 46 -16.53 3.14 6.56
N ILE A 47 -15.60 3.91 7.13
CA ILE A 47 -14.91 3.56 8.37
C ILE A 47 -15.92 3.42 9.51
N ALA A 48 -16.80 4.41 9.69
CA ALA A 48 -17.84 4.37 10.71
C ALA A 48 -18.75 3.14 10.55
N ARG A 49 -19.14 2.81 9.32
CA ARG A 49 -19.92 1.62 9.01
C ARG A 49 -19.17 0.35 9.41
N ARG A 50 -17.93 0.16 8.96
CA ARG A 50 -17.13 -1.05 9.27
C ARG A 50 -16.87 -1.22 10.76
N VAL A 51 -16.55 -0.14 11.46
CA VAL A 51 -16.35 -0.16 12.92
C VAL A 51 -17.60 -0.66 13.62
N LYS A 52 -18.79 -0.17 13.22
CA LYS A 52 -20.06 -0.62 13.78
C LYS A 52 -20.32 -2.10 13.50
N GLU A 53 -20.05 -2.56 12.28
CA GLU A 53 -20.27 -3.97 11.91
C GLU A 53 -19.36 -4.92 12.68
N ILE A 54 -18.08 -4.57 12.86
CA ILE A 54 -17.12 -5.36 13.64
C ILE A 54 -17.51 -5.37 15.12
N LYS A 55 -17.71 -4.19 15.73
CA LYS A 55 -18.07 -4.08 17.16
C LYS A 55 -19.42 -4.72 17.47
N GLY A 56 -20.34 -4.70 16.50
CA GLY A 56 -21.66 -5.32 16.61
C GLY A 56 -21.68 -6.82 16.30
N GLY A 57 -20.54 -7.45 15.98
CA GLY A 57 -20.46 -8.87 15.66
C GLY A 57 -21.14 -9.27 14.35
N LYS A 58 -21.50 -8.30 13.49
CA LYS A 58 -22.08 -8.56 12.16
C LYS A 58 -21.04 -9.11 11.19
N VAL A 59 -19.76 -8.79 11.43
CA VAL A 59 -18.62 -9.29 10.66
C VAL A 59 -17.64 -9.94 11.64
N GLU A 60 -17.23 -11.16 11.34
CA GLU A 60 -16.18 -11.87 12.07
C GLU A 60 -14.81 -11.45 11.53
N GLY A 61 -13.92 -11.01 12.43
CA GLY A 61 -12.55 -10.67 12.09
C GLY A 61 -11.67 -11.92 12.00
N ILE A 62 -10.60 -11.82 11.22
CA ILE A 62 -9.55 -12.86 11.20
C ILE A 62 -8.54 -12.54 12.30
N PRO A 63 -8.10 -13.52 13.12
CA PRO A 63 -7.03 -13.30 14.08
C PRO A 63 -5.79 -12.67 13.44
N ALA A 64 -5.20 -11.68 14.11
CA ALA A 64 -4.07 -10.93 13.57
C ALA A 64 -2.84 -11.81 13.26
N GLU A 65 -2.63 -12.87 14.05
CA GLU A 65 -1.57 -13.85 13.84
C GLU A 65 -1.77 -14.61 12.53
N GLU A 66 -2.99 -15.06 12.26
CA GLU A 66 -3.32 -15.79 11.03
C GLU A 66 -3.10 -14.92 9.78
N VAL A 67 -3.53 -13.64 9.84
CA VAL A 67 -3.26 -12.67 8.77
C VAL A 67 -1.75 -12.49 8.58
N SER A 68 -1.00 -12.30 9.66
CA SER A 68 0.44 -12.06 9.63
C SER A 68 1.20 -13.23 9.02
N ASP A 69 0.85 -14.46 9.42
CA ASP A 69 1.47 -15.67 8.90
C ASP A 69 1.11 -15.93 7.44
N GLY A 70 -0.13 -15.63 7.05
CA GLY A 70 -0.57 -15.66 5.65
C GLY A 70 0.23 -14.69 4.78
N VAL A 71 0.43 -13.46 5.24
CA VAL A 71 1.22 -12.44 4.52
C VAL A 71 2.68 -12.88 4.38
N ARG A 72 3.30 -13.33 5.47
CA ARG A 72 4.69 -13.83 5.45
C ARG A 72 4.84 -14.96 4.44
N ARG A 73 3.94 -15.95 4.47
CA ARG A 73 3.95 -17.09 3.54
C ARG A 73 3.89 -16.65 2.09
N LYS A 74 2.94 -15.77 1.74
CA LYS A 74 2.82 -15.22 0.38
C LYS A 74 4.08 -14.47 -0.07
N LEU A 75 4.70 -13.71 0.83
CA LEU A 75 5.97 -13.02 0.55
C LEU A 75 7.13 -14.02 0.33
N TYR A 76 7.21 -15.08 1.13
CA TYR A 76 8.20 -16.13 0.93
C TYR A 76 8.02 -16.83 -0.43
N GLU A 77 6.79 -17.17 -0.79
CA GLU A 77 6.48 -17.79 -2.08
C GLU A 77 6.83 -16.88 -3.26
N ALA A 78 6.46 -15.60 -3.21
CA ALA A 78 6.79 -14.62 -4.25
C ALA A 78 8.31 -14.47 -4.43
N ARG A 79 9.07 -14.42 -3.32
CA ARG A 79 10.54 -14.34 -3.36
C ARG A 79 11.17 -15.63 -3.89
N ARG A 80 10.63 -16.80 -3.54
CA ARG A 80 11.09 -18.11 -4.05
C ARG A 80 10.90 -18.21 -5.57
N LEU A 81 9.74 -17.80 -6.07
CA LEU A 81 9.44 -17.78 -7.51
C LEU A 81 10.31 -16.76 -8.27
N GLY A 82 10.60 -15.60 -7.66
CA GLY A 82 11.53 -14.62 -8.22
C GLY A 82 12.96 -15.15 -8.34
N SER A 83 13.43 -15.86 -7.30
CA SER A 83 14.76 -16.49 -7.29
C SER A 83 14.88 -17.65 -8.30
N ALA A 84 13.81 -18.40 -8.53
CA ALA A 84 13.76 -19.47 -9.53
C ALA A 84 13.72 -18.95 -10.99
N ARG A 85 13.17 -17.75 -11.23
CA ARG A 85 13.16 -17.10 -12.55
C ARG A 85 14.50 -16.47 -12.96
N GLN A 86 15.43 -16.32 -12.03
CA GLN A 86 16.74 -15.70 -12.25
C GLN A 86 17.87 -16.73 -12.45
N ARG A 87 17.55 -18.03 -12.57
CA ARG A 87 18.50 -19.10 -12.88
C ARG A 87 18.30 -19.65 -14.27
#